data_AF-A0A537R8S6-F1
#
_entry.id   AF-A0A537R8S6-F1
#
_cell.length_a   1.000
_cell.length_b   1.000
_cell.length_c   1.000
_cell.angle_alpha   90.00
_cell.angle_beta   90.00
_cell.angle_gamma   90.00
#
_symmetry.space_group_name_H-M   'P 1'
#
loop_
_entity.id
_entity.type
_entity.pdbx_description
1 polymer ?
#
loop_
_entity_poly.entity_id
_entity_poly.type
_entity_poly.pdbx_seq_one_letter_code
_entity_poly.pdbx_strand_id
1 'polypeptide(L)'
;MFAKLAFDPDRDFAPVTLAVASLNVIIVNPSLLARDLKELVALIKANPGKYSYATGGVGTQSHLLGEMLRLSLGLDIVHVPFNGAAPAVASAVAGHTPIALATVASAAQALEAKQLRALAVASKKRSQLLFDVPTTAEAGYPQIEGDSWVGLLAPAGTPREIIGAVRDEIASILESPDVKERLPSLGRFRGRRQHARGLRPPHQGRDRDLGQGRPRSKYQGGVSRARACDRAVVATHLALLIPATRPCAMRRHSLHSPAAGQKCRSAL
;
A
#
# COMPACT_ATOMS: atom_id res chain seq x y z
N MET A 1 16.71 12.14 -0.66
CA MET A 1 15.90 11.04 -1.20
C MET A 1 15.17 11.39 -2.50
N PHE A 2 14.74 12.62 -2.76
CA PHE A 2 14.58 13.14 -4.13
C PHE A 2 14.97 14.61 -4.11
N ALA A 3 15.92 15.03 -4.96
CA ALA A 3 16.43 16.41 -4.93
C ALA A 3 15.51 17.41 -5.66
N LYS A 4 14.68 16.91 -6.57
CA LYS A 4 13.76 17.72 -7.37
C LYS A 4 12.54 16.90 -7.76
N LEU A 5 11.36 17.35 -7.35
CA LEU A 5 10.08 16.80 -7.80
C LEU A 5 9.61 17.59 -9.03
N ALA A 6 8.93 16.91 -9.95
CA ALA A 6 8.34 17.55 -11.14
C ALA A 6 7.03 18.30 -10.83
N PHE A 7 6.53 18.19 -9.59
CA PHE A 7 5.29 18.77 -9.11
C PHE A 7 5.47 19.28 -7.68
N ASP A 8 4.59 20.19 -7.27
CA ASP A 8 4.49 20.71 -5.91
C ASP A 8 3.36 19.96 -5.18
N PRO A 9 3.66 19.11 -4.17
CA PRO A 9 2.64 18.30 -3.51
C PRO A 9 1.61 19.12 -2.73
N ASP A 10 1.96 20.34 -2.30
CA ASP A 10 1.08 21.20 -1.51
C ASP A 10 0.20 22.08 -2.40
N ARG A 11 0.74 22.53 -3.54
CA ARG A 11 0.03 23.44 -4.45
C ARG A 11 -0.78 22.72 -5.52
N ASP A 12 -0.27 21.61 -6.06
CA ASP A 12 -0.79 21.04 -7.31
C ASP A 12 -1.91 19.99 -7.06
N PHE A 13 -2.22 19.67 -5.79
CA PHE A 13 -3.22 18.67 -5.42
C PHE A 13 -4.17 19.12 -4.31
N ALA A 14 -5.42 18.64 -4.39
CA ALA A 14 -6.43 18.75 -3.34
C ALA A 14 -6.70 17.37 -2.72
N PRO A 15 -6.61 17.22 -1.38
CA PRO A 15 -6.81 15.93 -0.71
C PRO A 15 -8.28 15.51 -0.75
N VAL A 16 -8.53 14.25 -1.14
CA VAL A 16 -9.89 13.68 -1.19
C VAL A 16 -10.16 12.83 0.06
N THR A 17 -9.38 11.76 0.27
CA THR A 17 -9.54 10.86 1.42
C THR A 17 -8.31 9.98 1.65
N LEU A 18 -8.18 9.43 2.86
CA LEU A 18 -7.26 8.33 3.14
C LEU A 18 -8.02 7.02 2.95
N ALA A 19 -7.59 6.19 2.01
CA ALA A 19 -8.27 4.96 1.66
C ALA A 19 -7.87 3.82 2.59
N VAL A 20 -6.57 3.54 2.76
CA VAL A 20 -6.10 2.38 3.54
C VAL A 20 -4.81 2.73 4.25
N ALA A 21 -4.61 2.23 5.47
CA ALA A 21 -3.33 2.24 6.16
C ALA A 21 -2.75 0.83 6.20
N SER A 22 -1.59 0.61 5.60
CA SER A 22 -0.89 -0.68 5.65
C SER A 22 0.24 -0.61 6.66
N LEU A 23 0.35 -1.66 7.47
CA LEU A 23 1.42 -1.77 8.46
C LEU A 23 2.69 -2.24 7.78
N ASN A 24 3.82 -1.59 8.04
CA ASN A 24 5.13 -2.10 7.64
C ASN A 24 5.64 -3.09 8.69
N VAL A 25 6.32 -4.13 8.23
CA VAL A 25 6.91 -5.18 9.06
C VAL A 25 8.38 -5.33 8.72
N ILE A 26 9.20 -5.51 9.75
CA ILE A 26 10.61 -5.87 9.63
C ILE A 26 10.67 -7.40 9.63
N ILE A 27 11.12 -7.96 8.51
CA ILE A 27 11.15 -9.40 8.26
C ILE A 27 12.58 -9.85 7.96
N VAL A 28 12.92 -11.06 8.40
CA VAL A 28 14.23 -11.67 8.19
C VAL A 28 14.09 -13.09 7.66
N ASN A 29 15.10 -13.50 6.91
CA ASN A 29 15.28 -14.90 6.54
C ASN A 29 15.63 -15.73 7.79
N PRO A 30 15.03 -16.91 8.01
CA PRO A 30 15.30 -17.76 9.17
C PRO A 30 16.76 -18.22 9.33
N SER A 31 17.57 -18.20 8.27
CA SER A 31 19.01 -18.48 8.34
C SER A 31 19.79 -17.40 9.09
N LEU A 32 19.20 -16.22 9.29
CA LEU A 32 19.76 -15.17 10.13
C LEU A 32 19.52 -15.52 11.60
N LEU A 33 20.57 -15.52 12.42
CA LEU A 33 20.50 -15.79 13.87
C LEU A 33 19.95 -14.58 14.65
N ALA A 34 18.79 -14.07 14.22
CA ALA A 34 18.05 -13.00 14.87
C ALA A 34 16.58 -13.41 15.01
N ARG A 35 16.14 -13.63 16.24
CA ARG A 35 14.78 -14.07 16.60
C ARG A 35 13.89 -12.90 16.95
N ASP A 36 14.48 -11.79 17.37
CA ASP A 36 13.80 -10.54 17.68
C ASP A 36 14.56 -9.35 17.08
N LEU A 37 13.95 -8.16 17.18
CA LEU A 37 14.54 -6.93 16.63
C LEU A 37 15.82 -6.51 17.35
N LYS A 38 15.97 -6.83 18.64
CA LYS A 38 17.16 -6.49 19.43
C LYS A 38 18.36 -7.33 19.01
N GLU A 39 18.16 -8.64 18.81
CA GLU A 39 19.15 -9.55 18.26
C GLU A 39 19.56 -9.13 16.85
N LEU A 40 18.60 -8.72 16.00
CA LEU A 40 18.92 -8.18 14.67
C LEU A 40 19.83 -6.95 14.75
N VAL A 41 19.48 -5.99 15.61
CA VAL A 41 20.26 -4.77 15.83
C VAL A 41 21.66 -5.09 16.33
N ALA A 42 21.80 -6.00 17.30
CA ALA A 42 23.09 -6.46 17.81
C ALA A 42 23.93 -7.15 16.72
N LEU A 43 23.30 -8.01 15.91
CA LEU A 43 23.95 -8.74 14.82
C LEU A 43 24.51 -7.79 13.76
N ILE A 44 23.73 -6.79 13.36
CA ILE A 44 24.16 -5.77 12.38
C ILE A 44 25.30 -4.93 12.96
N LYS A 45 25.21 -4.50 14.21
CA LYS A 45 26.28 -3.72 14.87
C LYS A 45 27.59 -4.50 14.99
N ALA A 46 27.52 -5.80 15.22
CA ALA A 46 28.70 -6.66 15.27
C ALA A 46 29.34 -6.90 13.89
N ASN A 47 28.60 -6.66 12.79
CA ASN A 47 29.06 -6.92 11.43
C ASN A 47 28.69 -5.75 10.48
N PRO A 48 29.29 -4.56 10.66
CA PRO A 48 28.98 -3.40 9.83
C PRO A 48 29.26 -3.67 8.35
N GLY A 49 28.35 -3.23 7.47
CA GLY A 49 28.48 -3.35 6.02
C GLY A 49 28.25 -4.76 5.45
N LYS A 50 28.07 -5.77 6.30
CA LYS A 50 27.89 -7.18 5.88
C LYS A 50 26.47 -7.48 5.39
N TYR A 51 25.48 -6.80 5.96
CA TYR A 51 24.07 -7.10 5.71
C TYR A 51 23.43 -6.07 4.78
N SER A 52 22.40 -6.51 4.09
CA SER A 52 21.58 -5.69 3.21
C SER A 52 20.10 -5.91 3.48
N TYR A 53 19.28 -4.89 3.27
CA TYR A 53 17.83 -4.99 3.36
C TYR A 53 17.14 -4.65 2.04
N ALA A 54 16.12 -5.44 1.69
CA ALA A 54 15.29 -5.21 0.53
C ALA A 54 14.06 -4.35 0.84
N THR A 55 13.63 -3.56 -0.14
CA THR A 55 12.36 -2.83 -0.09
C THR A 55 11.74 -2.79 -1.48
N GLY A 56 10.46 -2.41 -1.56
CA GLY A 56 9.76 -2.23 -2.84
C GLY A 56 10.16 -1.02 -3.67
N GLY A 57 11.24 -0.31 -3.32
CA GLY A 57 11.83 0.72 -4.17
C GLY A 57 12.24 1.98 -3.41
N VAL A 58 12.97 2.86 -4.11
CA VAL A 58 13.36 4.17 -3.58
C VAL A 58 12.13 5.07 -3.44
N GLY A 59 12.01 5.77 -2.31
CA GLY A 59 10.88 6.65 -2.02
C GLY A 59 9.73 5.99 -1.27
N THR A 60 9.74 4.66 -1.15
CA THR A 60 8.67 3.93 -0.44
C THR A 60 8.75 4.14 1.06
N GLN A 61 7.61 3.98 1.76
CA GLN A 61 7.56 4.04 3.21
C GLN A 61 8.48 3.00 3.86
N SER A 62 8.62 1.81 3.24
CA SER A 62 9.53 0.77 3.74
C SER A 62 11.01 1.17 3.59
N HIS A 63 11.37 1.95 2.56
CA HIS A 63 12.71 2.54 2.46
C HIS A 63 12.93 3.60 3.54
N LEU A 64 11.98 4.50 3.74
CA LEU A 64 12.06 5.50 4.83
C LEU A 64 12.20 4.85 6.21
N LEU A 65 11.46 3.77 6.45
CA LEU A 65 11.57 3.00 7.69
C LEU A 65 12.95 2.35 7.86
N GLY A 66 13.52 1.81 6.78
CA GLY A 66 14.87 1.24 6.79
C GLY A 66 15.94 2.29 7.09
N GLU A 67 15.85 3.45 6.46
CA GLU A 67 16.75 4.58 6.74
C GLU A 67 16.57 5.14 8.15
N MET A 68 15.33 5.21 8.64
CA MET A 68 15.06 5.60 10.02
C MET A 68 15.67 4.60 11.02
N LEU A 69 15.57 3.29 10.77
CA LEU A 69 16.25 2.27 11.56
C LEU A 69 17.77 2.46 11.53
N ARG A 70 18.34 2.68 10.34
CA ARG A 70 19.77 2.90 10.11
C ARG A 70 20.30 4.11 10.88
N LEU A 71 19.66 5.27 10.71
CA LEU A 71 20.09 6.53 11.31
C LEU A 71 19.85 6.57 12.81
N SER A 72 18.70 6.07 13.29
CA SER A 72 18.35 6.17 14.71
C SER A 72 19.16 5.22 15.58
N LEU A 73 19.58 4.08 15.03
CA LEU A 73 20.31 3.05 15.78
C LEU A 73 21.80 2.98 15.43
N GLY A 74 22.27 3.81 14.49
CA GLY A 74 23.64 3.83 14.01
C GLY A 74 24.05 2.50 13.37
N LEU A 75 23.20 1.97 12.50
CA LEU A 75 23.48 0.70 11.80
C LEU A 75 24.20 0.97 10.48
N ASP A 76 25.13 0.09 10.15
CA ASP A 76 25.74 0.05 8.83
C ASP A 76 25.17 -1.12 8.04
N ILE A 77 24.11 -0.84 7.29
CA ILE A 77 23.35 -1.80 6.49
C ILE A 77 23.04 -1.19 5.13
N VAL A 78 23.15 -2.00 4.07
CA VAL A 78 22.99 -1.55 2.68
C VAL A 78 21.54 -1.68 2.23
N HIS A 79 20.99 -0.62 1.63
CA HIS A 79 19.66 -0.65 1.01
C HIS A 79 19.73 -1.26 -0.40
N VAL A 80 18.86 -2.24 -0.68
CA VAL A 80 18.67 -2.83 -2.00
C VAL A 80 17.24 -2.53 -2.49
N PRO A 81 17.06 -1.59 -3.42
CA PRO A 81 15.73 -1.27 -3.95
C PRO A 81 15.31 -2.28 -5.03
N PHE A 82 14.07 -2.76 -4.94
CA PHE A 82 13.44 -3.56 -5.99
C PHE A 82 12.29 -2.78 -6.65
N ASN A 83 11.84 -3.22 -7.82
CA ASN A 83 10.70 -2.65 -8.54
C ASN A 83 9.36 -3.17 -7.97
N GLY A 84 9.15 -3.04 -6.66
CA GLY A 84 7.94 -3.47 -5.96
C GLY A 84 8.21 -4.44 -4.80
N ALA A 85 7.20 -4.62 -3.94
CA ALA A 85 7.34 -5.40 -2.70
C ALA A 85 7.49 -6.92 -2.95
N ALA A 86 6.78 -7.47 -3.94
CA ALA A 86 6.84 -8.90 -4.26
C ALA A 86 8.26 -9.40 -4.60
N PRO A 87 9.02 -8.76 -5.52
CA PRO A 87 10.39 -9.18 -5.80
C PRO A 87 11.34 -8.95 -4.61
N ALA A 88 11.11 -7.93 -3.77
CA ALA A 88 11.88 -7.72 -2.54
C ALA A 88 11.69 -8.86 -1.54
N VAL A 89 10.44 -9.29 -1.32
CA VAL A 89 10.11 -10.43 -0.44
C VAL A 89 10.69 -11.73 -1.00
N ALA A 90 10.59 -11.97 -2.31
CA ALA A 90 11.19 -13.14 -2.95
C ALA A 90 12.72 -13.21 -2.78
N SER A 91 13.41 -12.07 -2.92
CA SER A 91 14.85 -11.97 -2.66
C SER A 91 15.21 -12.30 -1.19
N ALA A 92 14.36 -11.89 -0.25
CA ALA A 92 14.54 -12.24 1.16
C ALA A 92 14.29 -13.72 1.45
N VAL A 93 13.28 -14.32 0.82
CA VAL A 93 13.02 -15.77 0.90
C VAL A 93 14.22 -16.56 0.35
N ALA A 94 14.77 -16.14 -0.78
CA ALA A 94 15.95 -16.75 -1.39
C ALA A 94 17.26 -16.50 -0.60
N GLY A 95 17.24 -15.58 0.37
CA GLY A 95 18.40 -15.26 1.20
C GLY A 95 19.43 -14.31 0.56
N HIS A 96 19.20 -13.82 -0.66
CA HIS A 96 20.06 -12.83 -1.31
C HIS A 96 20.09 -11.51 -0.52
N THR A 97 18.94 -11.10 -0.01
CA THR A 97 18.78 -9.95 0.89
C THR A 97 18.14 -10.44 2.19
N PRO A 98 18.93 -10.87 3.19
CA PRO A 98 18.40 -11.63 4.33
C PRO A 98 17.45 -10.83 5.24
N ILE A 99 17.34 -9.52 5.02
CA ILE A 99 16.41 -8.62 5.71
C ILE A 99 15.52 -7.99 4.64
N ALA A 100 14.24 -7.81 4.95
CA ALA A 100 13.35 -6.99 4.13
C ALA A 100 12.44 -6.13 5.00
N LEU A 101 12.09 -4.97 4.46
CA LEU A 101 11.05 -4.11 5.00
C LEU A 101 9.96 -4.03 3.94
N ALA A 102 8.77 -4.48 4.31
CA ALA A 102 7.64 -4.58 3.41
C ALA A 102 6.32 -4.38 4.17
N THR A 103 5.21 -4.32 3.44
CA THR A 103 3.89 -4.30 4.09
C THR A 103 3.52 -5.71 4.54
N VAL A 104 2.77 -5.82 5.65
CA VAL A 104 2.26 -7.11 6.14
C VAL A 104 1.53 -7.89 5.04
N ALA A 105 0.71 -7.20 4.24
CA ALA A 105 -0.02 -7.78 3.11
C ALA A 105 0.91 -8.43 2.08
N SER A 106 1.99 -7.75 1.69
CA SER A 106 2.93 -8.27 0.69
C SER A 106 3.77 -9.44 1.19
N ALA A 107 3.97 -9.54 2.50
CA ALA A 107 4.75 -10.61 3.13
C ALA A 107 3.88 -11.76 3.68
N ALA A 108 2.55 -11.62 3.68
CA ALA A 108 1.63 -12.51 4.38
C ALA A 108 1.85 -13.99 4.02
N GLN A 109 1.89 -14.32 2.73
CA GLN A 109 2.10 -15.70 2.27
C GLN A 109 3.45 -16.28 2.72
N ALA A 110 4.53 -15.50 2.64
CA ALA A 110 5.87 -15.95 3.04
C ALA A 110 5.98 -16.12 4.57
N LEU A 111 5.24 -15.31 5.34
CA LEU A 111 5.14 -15.42 6.79
C LEU A 111 4.31 -16.64 7.21
N GLU A 112 3.16 -16.87 6.57
CA GLU A 112 2.32 -18.04 6.79
C GLU A 112 3.07 -19.34 6.46
N ALA A 113 3.81 -19.36 5.35
CA ALA A 113 4.67 -20.48 4.96
C ALA A 113 5.93 -20.64 5.82
N LYS A 114 6.15 -19.76 6.81
CA LYS A 114 7.34 -19.71 7.69
C LYS A 114 8.67 -19.63 6.92
N GLN A 115 8.63 -19.17 5.67
CA GLN A 115 9.82 -18.92 4.87
C GLN A 115 10.55 -17.66 5.32
N LEU A 116 9.81 -16.73 5.95
CA LEU A 116 10.33 -15.53 6.58
C LEU A 116 9.84 -15.45 8.03
N ARG A 117 10.58 -14.72 8.85
CA ARG A 117 10.23 -14.40 10.22
C ARG A 117 9.98 -12.91 10.36
N ALA A 118 8.81 -12.55 10.90
CA ALA A 118 8.53 -11.17 11.30
C ALA A 118 9.10 -10.90 12.69
N LEU A 119 9.87 -9.81 12.83
CA LEU A 119 10.50 -9.42 14.08
C LEU A 119 9.72 -8.32 14.80
N ALA A 120 9.23 -7.33 14.05
CA ALA A 120 8.45 -6.23 14.60
C ALA A 120 7.59 -5.56 13.54
N VAL A 121 6.43 -5.05 13.95
CA VAL A 121 5.58 -4.18 13.14
C VAL A 121 5.86 -2.72 13.51
N ALA A 122 6.14 -1.89 12.51
CA ALA A 122 6.49 -0.48 12.71
C ALA A 122 5.24 0.41 12.83
N SER A 123 4.34 0.05 13.74
CA SER A 123 3.07 0.74 13.96
C SER A 123 2.79 0.94 15.45
N LYS A 124 1.95 1.92 15.78
CA LYS A 124 1.58 2.23 17.18
C LYS A 124 0.86 1.09 17.91
N LYS A 125 0.25 0.18 17.15
CA LYS A 125 -0.52 -0.96 17.66
C LYS A 125 -0.12 -2.20 16.88
N ARG A 126 -0.19 -3.37 17.53
CA ARG A 126 0.03 -4.66 16.87
C ARG A 126 -0.92 -4.86 15.69
N SER A 127 -0.46 -5.65 14.74
CA SER A 127 -1.30 -6.12 13.64
C SER A 127 -2.32 -7.12 14.14
N GLN A 128 -3.56 -7.05 13.65
CA GLN A 128 -4.56 -8.09 13.91
C GLN A 128 -4.23 -9.40 13.18
N LEU A 129 -3.48 -9.32 12.08
CA LEU A 129 -3.02 -10.48 11.32
C LEU A 129 -1.79 -11.15 11.94
N LEU A 130 -0.99 -10.39 12.69
CA LEU A 130 0.26 -10.84 13.30
C LEU A 130 0.25 -10.46 14.79
N PHE A 131 -0.64 -11.09 15.55
CA PHE A 131 -0.85 -10.77 16.97
C PHE A 131 0.37 -11.13 17.85
N ASP A 132 1.11 -12.16 17.46
CA ASP A 132 2.35 -12.61 18.13
C ASP A 132 3.54 -11.70 17.85
N VAL A 133 3.49 -10.87 16.79
CA VAL A 133 4.59 -10.00 16.42
C VAL A 133 4.47 -8.69 17.20
N PRO A 134 5.49 -8.30 17.99
CA PRO A 134 5.45 -7.08 18.76
C PRO A 134 5.52 -5.84 17.87
N THR A 135 5.13 -4.70 18.42
CA THR A 135 5.48 -3.42 17.78
C THR A 135 6.96 -3.11 17.96
N THR A 136 7.52 -2.25 17.12
CA THR A 136 8.88 -1.70 17.31
C THR A 136 9.05 -1.02 18.67
N ALA A 137 8.01 -0.34 19.17
CA ALA A 137 8.00 0.26 20.50
C ALA A 137 8.09 -0.79 21.62
N GLU A 138 7.31 -1.86 21.54
CA GLU A 138 7.38 -2.99 22.49
C GLU A 138 8.72 -3.73 22.43
N ALA A 139 9.36 -3.74 21.26
CA ALA A 139 10.69 -4.29 21.06
C ALA A 139 11.84 -3.38 21.56
N GLY A 140 11.51 -2.24 22.19
CA GLY A 140 12.48 -1.30 22.78
C GLY A 140 12.92 -0.16 21.87
N TYR A 141 12.24 0.04 20.74
CA TYR A 141 12.57 1.07 19.74
C TYR A 141 11.36 1.98 19.42
N PRO A 142 10.84 2.75 20.40
CA PRO A 142 9.63 3.56 20.25
C PRO A 142 9.75 4.70 19.21
N GLN A 143 10.97 5.11 18.89
CA GLN A 143 11.26 6.10 17.85
C GLN A 143 11.10 5.56 16.42
N ILE A 144 11.02 4.24 16.25
CA ILE A 144 10.90 3.59 14.94
C ILE A 144 9.42 3.36 14.65
N GLU A 145 8.77 4.29 13.95
CA GLU A 145 7.38 4.15 13.51
C GLU A 145 7.22 4.50 12.03
N GLY A 146 6.50 3.66 11.28
CA GLY A 146 6.33 3.81 9.84
C GLY A 146 5.02 3.23 9.35
N ASP A 147 3.89 3.75 9.82
CA ASP A 147 2.56 3.45 9.25
C ASP A 147 2.56 3.88 7.77
N SER A 148 2.29 2.94 6.84
CA SER A 148 2.05 3.29 5.44
C SER A 148 0.58 3.65 5.26
N TRP A 149 0.28 4.63 4.42
CA TRP A 149 -1.09 4.95 4.06
C TRP A 149 -1.20 5.25 2.57
N VAL A 150 -2.35 4.93 2.02
CA VAL A 150 -2.75 5.20 0.65
C VAL A 150 -3.86 6.21 0.71
N GLY A 151 -3.66 7.35 0.05
CA GLY A 151 -4.64 8.41 -0.07
C GLY A 151 -4.98 8.71 -1.52
N LEU A 152 -6.18 9.23 -1.74
CA LEU A 152 -6.60 9.75 -3.03
C LEU A 152 -6.46 11.27 -3.03
N LEU A 153 -5.82 11.78 -4.07
CA LEU A 153 -5.64 13.20 -4.34
C LEU A 153 -6.30 13.54 -5.67
N ALA A 154 -6.90 14.72 -5.76
CA ALA A 154 -7.41 15.31 -7.00
C ALA A 154 -6.51 16.46 -7.45
N PRO A 155 -6.48 16.86 -8.74
CA PRO A 155 -5.77 18.06 -9.17
C PRO A 155 -6.24 19.32 -8.43
N ALA A 156 -5.33 20.27 -8.23
CA ALA A 156 -5.67 21.56 -7.67
C ALA A 156 -6.77 22.26 -8.48
N GLY A 157 -7.70 22.91 -7.78
CA GLY A 157 -8.86 23.58 -8.38
C GLY A 157 -10.07 22.67 -8.65
N THR A 158 -10.00 21.37 -8.34
CA THR A 158 -11.18 20.49 -8.41
C THR A 158 -12.29 21.03 -7.49
N PRO A 159 -13.53 21.22 -7.99
CA PRO A 159 -14.66 21.71 -7.19
C PRO A 159 -14.90 20.87 -5.94
N ARG A 160 -15.23 21.54 -4.83
CA ARG A 160 -15.41 20.89 -3.51
C ARG A 160 -16.54 19.86 -3.53
N GLU A 161 -17.55 20.08 -4.36
CA GLU A 161 -18.71 19.21 -4.52
C GLU A 161 -18.29 17.86 -5.12
N ILE A 162 -17.39 17.86 -6.10
CA ILE A 162 -16.84 16.64 -6.71
C ILE A 162 -15.96 15.90 -5.70
N ILE A 163 -15.09 16.63 -4.99
CA ILE A 163 -14.26 16.04 -3.93
C ILE A 163 -15.13 15.37 -2.86
N GLY A 164 -16.19 16.06 -2.42
CA GLY A 164 -17.16 15.55 -1.45
C GLY A 164 -17.85 14.28 -1.93
N ALA A 165 -18.37 14.28 -3.17
CA ALA A 165 -19.03 13.13 -3.76
C ALA A 165 -18.10 11.90 -3.85
N VAL A 166 -16.86 12.09 -4.35
CA VAL A 166 -15.88 11.00 -4.47
C VAL A 166 -15.47 10.47 -3.10
N ARG A 167 -15.24 11.36 -2.13
CA ARG A 167 -14.92 10.97 -0.74
C ARG A 167 -16.04 10.11 -0.15
N ASP A 168 -17.29 10.52 -0.31
CA ASP A 168 -18.44 9.86 0.30
C ASP A 168 -18.70 8.49 -0.35
N GLU A 169 -18.52 8.38 -1.66
CA GLU A 169 -18.62 7.10 -2.38
C GLU A 169 -17.51 6.13 -1.94
N ILE A 170 -16.25 6.59 -1.85
CA ILE A 170 -15.14 5.76 -1.36
C ILE A 170 -15.40 5.28 0.07
N ALA A 171 -15.93 6.15 0.93
CA ALA A 171 -16.29 5.77 2.29
C ALA A 171 -17.38 4.69 2.31
N SER A 172 -18.39 4.79 1.43
CA SER A 172 -19.45 3.80 1.27
C SER A 172 -18.88 2.44 0.82
N ILE A 173 -18.01 2.44 -0.19
CA ILE A 173 -17.36 1.22 -0.71
C ILE A 173 -16.52 0.54 0.37
N LEU A 174 -15.73 1.31 1.13
CA LEU A 174 -14.90 0.77 2.21
C LEU A 174 -15.73 0.25 3.39
N GLU A 175 -17.00 0.63 3.48
CA GLU A 175 -17.95 0.10 4.45
C GLU A 175 -18.73 -1.13 3.97
N SER A 176 -18.65 -1.48 2.68
CA SER A 176 -19.31 -2.66 2.13
C SER A 176 -18.76 -3.97 2.71
N PRO A 177 -19.61 -5.01 2.91
CA PRO A 177 -19.19 -6.29 3.51
C PRO A 177 -18.03 -6.95 2.76
N ASP A 178 -18.11 -7.01 1.42
CA ASP A 178 -17.11 -7.65 0.57
C ASP A 178 -15.73 -7.00 0.71
N VAL A 179 -15.70 -5.66 0.81
CA VAL A 179 -14.46 -4.91 1.02
C VAL A 179 -13.99 -5.08 2.45
N LYS A 180 -14.86 -5.01 3.46
CA LYS A 180 -14.48 -5.23 4.86
C LYS A 180 -13.91 -6.62 5.13
N GLU A 181 -14.33 -7.64 4.39
CA GLU A 181 -13.80 -9.01 4.50
C GLU A 181 -12.38 -9.10 3.92
N ARG A 182 -12.14 -8.45 2.78
CA ARG A 182 -10.85 -8.53 2.06
C ARG A 182 -9.84 -7.49 2.49
N LEU A 183 -10.28 -6.35 3.02
CA LEU A 183 -9.39 -5.24 3.34
C LEU A 183 -8.37 -5.61 4.41
N PRO A 184 -8.70 -6.33 5.51
CA PRO A 184 -7.74 -6.67 6.55
C PRO A 184 -6.47 -7.35 6.03
N SER A 185 -6.56 -8.20 4.99
CA SER A 185 -5.41 -8.87 4.38
C SER A 185 -4.52 -7.92 3.57
N LEU A 186 -5.03 -6.76 3.17
CA LEU A 186 -4.35 -5.72 2.37
C LEU A 186 -3.94 -4.48 3.19
N GLY A 187 -4.63 -4.23 4.31
CA GLY A 187 -4.40 -3.11 5.22
C GLY A 187 -5.62 -2.76 6.09
N ARG A 188 -5.48 -1.76 6.95
CA ARG A 188 -6.54 -1.28 7.84
C ARG A 188 -7.23 -0.04 7.26
N PHE A 189 -8.55 -0.02 7.25
CA PHE A 189 -9.28 1.23 7.00
C PHE A 189 -9.07 2.21 8.17
N ARG A 190 -8.71 3.47 7.88
CA ARG A 190 -8.86 4.58 8.82
C ARG A 190 -10.14 5.33 8.44
N GLY A 191 -11.26 4.96 9.05
CA GLY A 191 -12.57 5.53 8.73
C GLY A 191 -12.77 6.99 9.17
N ARG A 192 -13.92 7.54 8.74
CA ARG A 192 -14.40 8.94 8.70
C ARG A 192 -13.93 9.95 9.79
N ARG A 193 -13.48 9.53 10.97
CA ARG A 193 -13.22 10.42 12.13
C ARG A 193 -11.82 11.06 12.21
N GLN A 194 -10.86 10.65 11.38
CA GLN A 194 -9.48 11.17 11.49
C GLN A 194 -8.99 12.01 10.30
N HIS A 195 -9.72 12.04 9.17
CA HIS A 195 -9.23 12.67 7.92
C HIS A 195 -9.00 14.18 8.02
N ALA A 196 -9.62 14.86 8.98
CA ALA A 196 -9.54 16.32 9.10
C ALA A 196 -8.58 16.84 10.18
N ARG A 197 -8.09 16.00 11.12
CA ARG A 197 -7.30 16.47 12.28
C ARG A 197 -5.78 16.34 12.13
N GLY A 198 -5.29 15.67 11.08
CA GLY A 198 -3.86 15.40 10.88
C GLY A 198 -3.16 16.28 9.84
N LEU A 199 -3.90 16.91 8.94
CA LEU A 199 -3.35 17.88 7.98
C LEU A 199 -3.29 19.24 8.68
N ARG A 200 -2.23 19.50 9.44
CA ARG A 200 -1.96 20.86 9.90
C ARG A 200 -1.80 21.76 8.67
N PRO A 201 -2.43 22.94 8.61
CA PRO A 201 -2.11 23.91 7.58
C PRO A 201 -0.60 24.24 7.67
N PRO A 202 0.11 24.39 6.54
CA PRO A 202 1.51 24.79 6.56
C PRO A 202 1.64 26.11 7.30
N HIS A 203 2.65 26.19 8.17
CA HIS A 203 3.03 27.42 8.87
C HIS A 203 3.22 28.54 7.85
N GLN A 204 2.28 29.49 7.82
CA GLN A 204 2.53 30.81 7.25
C GLN A 204 3.59 31.49 8.12
N GLY A 205 4.80 31.62 7.60
CA GLY A 205 5.80 32.53 8.14
C GLY A 205 7.14 31.90 8.47
N ARG A 206 8.00 31.73 7.45
CA ARG A 206 9.34 32.33 7.35
C ARG A 206 10.07 31.75 6.14
N ASP A 207 9.77 32.27 4.96
CA ASP A 207 10.74 32.29 3.86
C ASP A 207 11.55 33.58 4.00
N ARG A 208 12.82 33.44 4.40
CA ARG A 208 13.86 34.39 4.04
C ARG A 208 15.10 33.60 3.62
N ASP A 209 15.54 33.96 2.42
CA ASP A 209 16.88 33.79 1.85
C ASP A 209 17.34 32.38 1.51
N LEU A 210 16.94 31.94 0.31
CA LEU A 210 17.84 31.20 -0.57
C LEU A 210 17.83 31.80 -1.98
N GLY A 211 18.86 32.62 -2.24
CA GLY A 211 19.56 32.66 -3.52
C GLY A 211 18.89 33.42 -4.67
N GLN A 212 19.16 34.73 -4.76
CA GLN A 212 19.05 35.48 -6.01
C GLN A 212 20.12 35.04 -7.04
N GLY A 213 19.74 35.04 -8.33
CA GLY A 213 20.61 35.02 -9.52
C GLY A 213 20.45 33.74 -10.36
N ARG A 214 20.22 33.74 -11.69
CA ARG A 214 20.43 34.68 -12.81
C ARG A 214 19.53 34.25 -14.01
N PRO A 215 19.41 35.03 -15.11
CA PRO A 215 18.22 35.05 -15.95
C PRO A 215 18.11 33.93 -17.01
N ARG A 216 16.85 33.74 -17.43
CA ARG A 216 16.31 32.77 -18.40
C ARG A 216 17.13 32.67 -19.69
N SER A 217 17.52 31.44 -20.06
CA SER A 217 17.86 31.06 -21.44
C SER A 217 16.63 30.44 -22.11
N LYS A 218 16.36 30.92 -23.32
CA LYS A 218 15.29 30.48 -24.23
C LYS A 218 15.46 29.01 -24.61
N TYR A 219 14.41 28.22 -24.41
CA TYR A 219 14.07 27.12 -25.31
C TYR A 219 12.60 27.25 -25.67
N GLN A 220 12.36 27.79 -26.88
CA GLN A 220 11.10 27.66 -27.60
C GLN A 220 11.02 26.22 -28.11
N GLY A 221 9.91 25.55 -27.83
CA GLY A 221 9.59 24.24 -28.36
C GLY A 221 8.10 23.94 -28.22
N GLY A 222 7.32 24.33 -29.23
CA GLY A 222 6.10 23.67 -29.66
C GLY A 222 4.93 23.53 -28.67
N VAL A 223 4.13 24.59 -28.54
CA VAL A 223 2.72 24.44 -28.11
C VAL A 223 1.93 23.90 -29.30
N SER A 224 1.67 22.60 -29.33
CA SER A 224 0.60 22.05 -30.19
C SER A 224 -0.69 22.01 -29.39
N ARG A 225 -1.57 22.98 -29.66
CA ARG A 225 -2.99 22.95 -29.30
C ARG A 225 -3.64 21.75 -29.99
N ALA A 226 -3.96 20.70 -29.24
CA ALA A 226 -4.97 19.74 -29.65
C ALA A 226 -6.32 20.19 -29.08
N ARG A 227 -7.24 20.53 -29.99
CA ARG A 227 -8.64 20.85 -29.67
C ARG A 227 -9.35 19.61 -29.16
N ALA A 228 -10.35 19.86 -28.34
CA ALA A 228 -11.33 18.89 -27.86
C ALA A 228 -11.89 18.01 -28.99
N CYS A 229 -11.82 16.69 -28.80
CA CYS A 229 -12.89 15.75 -29.13
C CYS A 229 -12.60 14.40 -28.44
N ASP A 230 -13.68 13.68 -28.16
CA ASP A 230 -13.78 12.28 -27.72
C ASP A 230 -13.60 11.94 -26.23
N ARG A 231 -14.79 11.87 -25.61
CA ARG A 231 -15.16 10.94 -24.55
C ARG A 231 -14.60 9.53 -24.82
N ALA A 232 -14.30 8.84 -23.70
CA ALA A 232 -14.10 7.40 -23.56
C ALA A 232 -12.68 6.87 -23.74
N VAL A 233 -11.83 7.02 -22.72
CA VAL A 233 -10.86 5.98 -22.30
C VAL A 233 -10.58 6.09 -20.79
N VAL A 234 -11.50 5.60 -19.94
CA VAL A 234 -11.18 5.16 -18.57
C VAL A 234 -12.07 3.95 -18.27
N ALA A 235 -11.75 2.81 -18.88
CA ALA A 235 -12.37 1.52 -18.57
C ALA A 235 -11.50 0.38 -19.09
N THR A 236 -10.21 0.31 -18.73
CA THR A 236 -9.42 -0.89 -19.01
C THR A 236 -8.28 -1.03 -18.01
N HIS A 237 -8.59 -1.53 -16.82
CA HIS A 237 -7.78 -2.49 -16.04
C HIS A 237 -8.49 -2.79 -14.70
N LEU A 238 -9.68 -3.38 -14.80
CA LEU A 238 -10.32 -4.08 -13.67
C LEU A 238 -11.23 -5.19 -14.20
N ALA A 239 -10.66 -6.10 -14.99
CA ALA A 239 -11.37 -7.26 -15.50
C ALA A 239 -10.39 -8.40 -15.75
N LEU A 240 -9.80 -8.92 -14.67
CA LEU A 240 -9.08 -10.20 -14.64
C LEU A 240 -9.04 -10.62 -13.18
N LEU A 241 -10.06 -11.38 -12.75
CA LEU A 241 -10.09 -12.33 -11.60
C LEU A 241 -11.54 -12.70 -11.21
N ILE A 242 -12.34 -13.18 -12.16
CA ILE A 242 -13.56 -13.95 -11.86
C ILE A 242 -13.51 -15.22 -12.73
N PRO A 243 -13.32 -16.42 -12.14
CA PRO A 243 -13.45 -17.66 -12.90
C PRO A 243 -14.95 -17.90 -13.19
N ALA A 244 -15.28 -17.92 -14.47
CA ALA A 244 -16.60 -18.28 -14.97
C ALA A 244 -16.90 -19.77 -14.66
N THR A 245 -17.91 -20.03 -13.84
CA THR A 245 -18.60 -21.33 -13.85
C THR A 245 -20.10 -21.12 -13.72
N ARG A 246 -20.81 -21.26 -14.84
CA ARG A 246 -21.99 -22.13 -15.07
C ARG A 246 -22.82 -21.61 -16.26
N PRO A 247 -23.15 -22.48 -17.24
CA PRO A 247 -23.87 -22.10 -18.45
C PRO A 247 -25.37 -21.93 -18.19
N CYS A 248 -25.93 -20.88 -18.76
CA CYS A 248 -27.36 -20.58 -18.80
C CYS A 248 -27.97 -21.32 -20.02
N ALA A 249 -28.92 -22.24 -19.79
CA ALA A 249 -29.73 -22.84 -20.85
C ALA A 249 -31.04 -22.03 -21.02
N MET A 250 -31.31 -21.68 -22.27
CA MET A 250 -32.40 -20.82 -22.74
C MET A 250 -33.80 -21.36 -22.45
N ARG A 251 -34.70 -20.40 -22.15
CA ARG A 251 -36.16 -20.49 -22.16
C ARG A 251 -36.72 -20.97 -23.50
N ARG A 252 -37.80 -21.74 -23.45
CA ARG A 252 -38.98 -21.53 -24.32
C ARG A 252 -40.24 -21.54 -23.46
N HIS A 253 -40.95 -20.41 -23.47
CA HIS A 253 -42.33 -20.31 -23.01
C HIS A 253 -43.23 -20.94 -24.07
N SER A 254 -44.25 -21.71 -23.64
CA SER A 254 -45.65 -21.40 -23.94
C SER A 254 -46.63 -22.50 -23.50
N LEU A 255 -47.63 -22.07 -22.71
CA LEU A 255 -49.05 -22.47 -22.74
C LEU A 255 -49.55 -23.68 -21.91
N HIS A 256 -50.49 -23.34 -21.02
CA HIS A 256 -51.72 -24.05 -20.64
C HIS A 256 -51.64 -25.40 -19.88
N SER A 257 -52.02 -25.34 -18.59
CA SER A 257 -52.76 -26.40 -17.88
C SER A 257 -54.27 -26.28 -18.24
N PRO A 258 -55.16 -27.29 -18.09
CA PRO A 258 -55.18 -28.31 -17.01
C PRO A 258 -55.65 -29.75 -17.41
N ALA A 259 -55.71 -30.62 -16.38
CA ALA A 259 -56.60 -31.78 -16.20
C ALA A 259 -56.10 -33.23 -16.47
N ALA A 260 -56.23 -34.03 -15.39
CA ALA A 260 -56.79 -35.40 -15.29
C ALA A 260 -56.10 -36.65 -15.91
N GLY A 261 -56.06 -37.73 -15.10
CA GLY A 261 -55.93 -39.14 -15.52
C GLY A 261 -54.52 -39.75 -15.38
N GLN A 262 -54.17 -40.51 -14.34
CA GLN A 262 -54.54 -41.90 -14.01
C GLN A 262 -53.84 -43.00 -14.86
N LYS A 263 -53.21 -43.96 -14.14
CA LYS A 263 -52.65 -45.29 -14.56
C LYS A 263 -51.33 -45.24 -15.38
N CYS A 264 -50.38 -46.18 -15.27
CA CYS A 264 -50.29 -47.52 -14.69
C CYS A 264 -48.80 -47.98 -14.66
N ARG A 265 -48.43 -48.84 -13.68
CA ARG A 265 -47.56 -50.06 -13.74
C ARG A 265 -46.21 -50.01 -14.51
N SER A 266 -45.04 -50.19 -13.86
CA SER A 266 -44.38 -51.39 -13.29
C SER A 266 -43.64 -52.31 -14.28
N ALA A 267 -42.51 -52.87 -13.83
CA ALA A 267 -41.56 -53.84 -14.44
C ALA A 267 -40.44 -53.18 -15.27
N LEU A 268 -39.14 -53.45 -15.06
CA LEU A 268 -38.40 -54.53 -14.40
C LEU A 268 -37.08 -53.96 -13.83
#